data_AF-A0A6P0T3U9-F1
#
_entry.id   AF-A0A6P0T3U9-F1
#
_cell.length_a   1.000
_cell.length_b   1.000
_cell.length_c   1.000
_cell.angle_alpha   90.00
_cell.angle_beta   90.00
_cell.angle_gamma   90.00
#
_symmetry.space_group_name_H-M   'P 1'
#
loop_
_entity.id
_entity.type
_entity.pdbx_description
1 polymer ?
#
loop_
_entity_poly.entity_id
_entity_poly.type
_entity_poly.pdbx_seq_one_letter_code
_entity_poly.pdbx_strand_id
1 'polypeptide(L)' 'MPPPSDILLLLYDFAKRGSVFDIRQEAEKLEQLDAKFVPFAKVIYQFAKDFNVKELRKFIEYYVDQV' A
#
# COMPACT_ATOMS: atom_id res chain seq x y z
N MET A 1 -9.72 -6.86 -2.30
CA MET A 1 -10.26 -6.37 -1.01
C MET A 1 -9.20 -5.51 -0.36
N PRO A 2 -9.55 -4.37 0.27
CA PRO A 2 -8.55 -3.58 1.01
C PRO A 2 -8.06 -4.35 2.25
N PRO A 3 -6.79 -4.17 2.65
CA PRO A 3 -6.28 -4.74 3.90
C PRO A 3 -6.92 -4.05 5.13
N PRO A 4 -6.77 -4.63 6.34
CA PRO A 4 -7.21 -4.01 7.59
C PRO A 4 -6.71 -2.58 7.77
N SER A 5 -7.49 -1.78 8.48
CA SER A 5 -7.27 -0.36 8.75
C SER A 5 -5.87 -0.03 9.28
N ASP A 6 -5.34 -0.84 10.19
CA ASP A 6 -4.01 -0.63 10.76
C ASP A 6 -2.90 -0.70 9.69
N ILE A 7 -3.05 -1.60 8.71
CA ILE A 7 -2.12 -1.74 7.59
C ILE A 7 -2.29 -0.58 6.62
N LEU A 8 -3.51 -0.12 6.37
CA LEU A 8 -3.77 1.05 5.51
C LEU A 8 -3.13 2.31 6.08
N LEU A 9 -3.26 2.54 7.39
CA LEU A 9 -2.65 3.69 8.08
C LEU A 9 -1.12 3.61 8.05
N LEU A 10 -0.54 2.42 8.27
CA LEU A 10 0.90 2.20 8.16
C LEU A 10 1.43 2.52 6.75
N LEU A 11 0.77 2.00 5.72
CA LEU A 11 1.12 2.25 4.32
C LEU A 11 1.00 3.74 3.96
N TYR A 12 0.00 4.44 4.51
CA TYR A 12 -0.18 5.87 4.29
C TYR A 12 0.95 6.69 4.92
N ASP A 13 1.37 6.33 6.14
CA ASP A 13 2.51 6.97 6.80
C ASP A 13 3.81 6.76 6.05
N PHE A 14 4.05 5.55 5.53
CA PHE A 14 5.20 5.29 4.67
C PHE A 14 5.13 6.12 3.38
N ALA A 15 3.96 6.21 2.74
CA ALA A 15 3.79 6.99 1.53
C ALA A 15 4.04 8.50 1.76
N LYS A 16 3.60 9.03 2.91
CA LYS A 16 3.88 10.42 3.33
C LYS A 16 5.37 10.70 3.50
N ARG A 17 6.13 9.73 4.02
CA ARG A 17 7.57 9.85 4.27
C ARG A 17 8.43 9.54 3.03
N GLY A 18 7.82 9.02 1.96
CA GLY A 18 8.54 8.55 0.78
C GLY A 18 9.28 7.22 1.00
N SER A 19 8.86 6.44 2.00
CA SER A 19 9.42 5.14 2.37
C SER A 19 9.02 4.03 1.39
N VAL A 20 9.42 4.16 0.12
CA VAL A 20 9.04 3.21 -0.96
C VAL A 20 9.53 1.79 -0.72
N PHE A 21 10.66 1.62 -0.03
CA PHE A 21 11.19 0.30 0.32
C PHE A 21 10.28 -0.42 1.33
N ASP A 22 9.85 0.27 2.37
CA ASP A 22 8.97 -0.28 3.41
C ASP A 22 7.59 -0.65 2.83
N ILE A 23 7.07 0.18 1.91
CA ILE A 23 5.82 -0.10 1.19
C ILE A 23 5.95 -1.36 0.34
N ARG A 24 7.09 -1.54 -0.34
CA ARG A 24 7.33 -2.74 -1.16
C ARG A 24 7.36 -4.00 -0.30
N GLN A 25 8.05 -3.96 0.85
CA GLN A 25 8.07 -5.09 1.78
C GLN A 25 6.68 -5.42 2.31
N GLU A 26 5.90 -4.40 2.66
CA GLU A 26 4.55 -4.62 3.19
C GLU A 26 3.59 -5.16 2.12
N ALA A 27 3.75 -4.73 0.86
CA ALA A 27 3.04 -5.30 -0.27
C ALA A 27 3.35 -6.80 -0.44
N GLU A 28 4.62 -7.20 -0.39
CA GLU A 28 5.02 -8.61 -0.48
C GLU A 28 4.42 -9.46 0.66
N LYS A 29 4.38 -8.93 1.89
CA LYS A 29 3.71 -9.59 3.02
C LYS A 29 2.21 -9.75 2.79
N LEU A 30 1.53 -8.72 2.26
CA LEU A 30 0.10 -8.77 1.96
C LEU A 30 -0.25 -9.82 0.90
N GLU A 31 0.60 -10.00 -0.11
CA GLU A 31 0.42 -11.07 -1.11
C GLU A 31 0.49 -12.47 -0.49
N GLN A 32 1.35 -12.66 0.51
CA GLN A 32 1.51 -13.93 1.22
C GLN A 32 0.44 -14.17 2.28
N LEU A 33 -0.12 -13.11 2.86
CA LEU A 33 -1.08 -13.18 3.95
C LEU A 33 -2.43 -13.77 3.52
N ASP A 34 -2.99 -13.28 2.42
CA ASP A 34 -4.27 -13.74 1.90
C ASP A 34 -4.45 -13.36 0.42
N ALA A 35 -4.87 -14.33 -0.40
CA ALA A 35 -5.11 -14.13 -1.83
C ALA A 35 -6.08 -12.97 -2.14
N LYS A 36 -6.99 -12.63 -1.21
CA LYS A 36 -7.93 -11.51 -1.37
C LYS A 36 -7.28 -10.13 -1.38
N PHE A 37 -6.07 -10.01 -0.83
CA PHE A 37 -5.29 -8.77 -0.77
C PHE A 37 -4.35 -8.61 -1.96
N VAL A 38 -4.06 -9.68 -2.71
CA VAL A 38 -3.18 -9.67 -3.88
C VAL A 38 -3.50 -8.55 -4.88
N PRO A 39 -4.78 -8.26 -5.24
CA PRO A 39 -5.07 -7.17 -6.16
C PRO A 39 -4.63 -5.80 -5.64
N PHE A 40 -4.78 -5.55 -4.33
CA PHE A 40 -4.35 -4.30 -3.70
C PHE A 40 -2.82 -4.24 -3.60
N ALA A 41 -2.21 -5.33 -3.13
CA ALA A 41 -0.77 -5.44 -2.92
C ALA A 41 0.03 -5.22 -4.22
N LYS A 42 -0.43 -5.80 -5.35
CA LYS A 42 0.21 -5.60 -6.65
C LYS A 42 0.21 -4.14 -7.11
N VAL A 43 -0.85 -3.40 -6.82
CA VAL A 43 -0.96 -1.98 -7.21
C VAL A 43 0.04 -1.13 -6.44
N ILE A 44 0.09 -1.26 -5.10
CA ILE A 44 1.05 -0.50 -4.29
C ILE A 44 2.50 -0.93 -4.56
N TYR A 45 2.75 -2.21 -4.83
CA TYR A 45 4.06 -2.71 -5.22
C TYR A 45 4.54 -2.06 -6.51
N GLN A 46 3.67 -2.00 -7.52
CA GLN A 46 4.00 -1.38 -8.81
C GLN A 46 4.29 0.11 -8.65
N PHE A 47 3.48 0.84 -7.88
CA PHE A 47 3.75 2.27 -7.64
C PHE A 47 5.04 2.52 -6.85
N ALA A 48 5.36 1.67 -5.85
CA ALA A 48 6.62 1.75 -5.12
C ALA A 48 7.82 1.45 -6.02
N LYS A 49 7.69 0.46 -6.91
CA LYS A 49 8.72 0.08 -7.90
C LYS A 49 8.98 1.20 -8.91
N ASP A 50 7.93 1.87 -9.38
CA ASP A 50 8.03 2.96 -10.36
C ASP A 50 8.37 4.31 -9.69
N PHE A 51 8.62 4.33 -8.38
CA PHE A 51 8.84 5.56 -7.59
C PHE A 51 7.73 6.59 -7.74
N ASN A 52 6.51 6.15 -8.07
CA ASN A 52 5.36 7.04 -8.26
C ASN A 52 4.66 7.35 -6.93
N VAL A 53 5.41 7.99 -6.02
CA VAL A 53 4.99 8.24 -4.64
C VAL A 53 3.71 9.08 -4.55
N LYS A 54 3.50 9.99 -5.51
CA LYS A 54 2.31 10.85 -5.54
C LYS A 54 1.04 10.04 -5.80
N GLU A 55 1.06 9.17 -6.80
CA GLU A 55 -0.11 8.34 -7.14
C GLU A 55 -0.30 7.22 -6.11
N LEU A 56 0.79 6.66 -5.58
CA LEU A 56 0.77 5.74 -4.44
C LEU A 56 0.03 6.32 -3.23
N ARG A 57 0.39 7.55 -2.84
CA ARG A 57 -0.23 8.24 -1.71
C ARG A 57 -1.73 8.43 -1.91
N LYS A 58 -2.14 8.97 -3.07
CA LYS A 58 -3.56 9.17 -3.39
C LYS A 58 -4.34 7.86 -3.39
N PHE A 59 -3.74 6.81 -3.94
CA PHE A 59 -4.37 5.49 -3.98
C PHE A 59 -4.62 4.96 -2.56
N ILE A 60 -3.64 5.06 -1.66
CA ILE A 60 -3.80 4.62 -0.27
C ILE A 60 -4.79 5.52 0.48
N GLU A 61 -4.71 6.84 0.29
CA GLU A 61 -5.60 7.84 0.91
C GLU A 61 -7.07 7.56 0.61
N TYR A 62 -7.39 7.19 -0.63
CA TYR A 62 -8.74 6.80 -1.02
C TYR A 62 -9.32 5.66 -0.16
N TYR A 63 -8.51 4.68 0.25
CA TYR A 63 -8.97 3.59 1.11
C TYR A 63 -9.01 3.98 2.58
N VAL A 64 -8.07 4.82 3.05
CA VAL A 64 -8.06 5.32 4.43
C VAL A 64 -9.31 6.17 4.72
N ASP A 65 -9.75 7.00 3.77
CA ASP A 65 -10.96 7.83 3.93
C ASP A 65 -12.27 7.02 4.00
N GLN A 66 -12.23 5.73 3.67
CA GLN A 66 -13.39 4.83 3.68
C GLN A 66 -13.42 3.91 4.92
N VAL A 67 -12.44 4.04 5.82
CA VAL A 67 -12.32 3.30 7.07
C VAL A 67 -13.10 3.96 8.20
#